data_AF-A0A7L5E6U6-F1
#
_entry.id   AF-A0A7L5E6U6-F1
#
_cell.length_a   1.000
_cell.length_b   1.000
_cell.length_c   1.000
_cell.angle_alpha   90.00
_cell.angle_beta   90.00
_cell.angle_gamma   90.00
#
_symmetry.space_group_name_H-M   'P 1'
#
loop_
_entity.id
_entity.type
_entity.pdbx_description
1 polymer ?
#
loop_
_entity_poly.entity_id
_entity_poly.type
_entity_poly.pdbx_seq_one_letter_code
_entity_poly.pdbx_strand_id
1 'polypeptide(L)'
;MAQKKDNRPSEKKMRAYLMVYFKDDTHGLYMALSADGNSFTDVNNGKPIIAGDTIAEQKGIRDPYIYRSPDGMFYLALTDLHIYAQKQGYRTTQWERDGKAYGWGNNRGLVLMKSKDLIHWSHKVLRVDRAFPELTDIGCA
;
A
#
# COMPACT_ATOMS: atom_id res chain seq x y z
N MET A 1 -3.97 34.54 -8.63
CA MET A 1 -4.07 33.33 -7.79
C MET A 1 -2.95 33.39 -6.75
N ALA A 2 -3.25 33.28 -5.46
CA ALA A 2 -2.22 33.33 -4.42
C ALA A 2 -1.34 32.05 -4.49
N GLN A 3 -0.02 32.22 -4.61
CA GLN A 3 0.94 31.13 -4.44
C GLN A 3 0.73 30.53 -3.04
N LYS A 4 0.28 29.28 -2.96
CA LYS A 4 0.25 28.54 -1.68
C LYS A 4 1.69 28.50 -1.14
N LYS A 5 1.89 28.95 0.10
CA LYS A 5 3.17 28.84 0.80
C LYS A 5 3.62 27.39 0.81
N ASP A 6 4.83 27.14 0.32
CA ASP A 6 5.46 25.83 0.39
C ASP A 6 5.89 25.55 1.82
N ASN A 7 5.09 24.76 2.54
CA ASN A 7 5.34 24.38 3.93
C ASN A 7 6.23 23.12 4.04
N ARG A 8 6.80 22.63 2.94
CA ARG A 8 7.65 21.44 2.97
C ARG A 8 9.00 21.75 3.65
N PRO A 9 9.54 20.82 4.46
CA PRO A 9 10.91 20.95 4.92
C PRO A 9 11.85 20.87 3.71
N SER A 10 12.82 21.78 3.64
CA SER A 10 13.94 21.67 2.70
C SER A 10 14.68 20.34 2.91
N GLU A 11 15.32 19.79 1.87
CA GLU A 11 16.11 18.55 1.98
C GLU A 11 17.10 18.58 3.15
N LYS A 12 17.77 19.72 3.38
CA LYS A 12 18.69 19.95 4.53
C LYS A 12 18.04 19.74 5.92
N LYS A 13 16.71 19.84 6.02
CA LYS A 13 15.93 19.63 7.25
C LYS A 13 15.36 18.21 7.36
N MET A 14 15.43 17.41 6.29
CA MET A 14 15.04 16.01 6.33
C MET A 14 16.13 15.19 7.04
N ARG A 15 15.73 14.16 7.78
CA ARG A 15 16.63 13.45 8.72
C ARG A 15 16.85 11.98 8.40
N ALA A 16 16.00 11.40 7.56
CA ALA A 16 16.06 9.99 7.19
C ALA A 16 15.31 9.74 5.87
N TYR A 17 15.70 8.66 5.20
CA TYR A 17 14.91 7.99 4.18
C TYR A 17 13.88 7.07 4.84
N LEU A 18 12.69 7.01 4.24
CA LEU A 18 11.62 6.10 4.64
C LEU A 18 11.45 5.05 3.56
N MET A 19 11.58 3.78 3.94
CA MET A 19 11.17 2.65 3.12
C MET A 19 9.82 2.16 3.61
N VAL A 20 8.90 1.97 2.68
CA VAL A 20 7.63 1.27 2.92
C VAL A 20 7.70 -0.10 2.27
N TYR A 21 7.22 -1.12 2.95
CA TYR A 21 7.30 -2.50 2.45
C TYR A 21 6.18 -3.37 3.05
N PHE A 22 6.05 -4.60 2.57
CA PHE A 22 5.08 -5.58 3.07
C PHE A 22 5.77 -6.90 3.43
N LYS A 23 5.10 -7.74 4.22
CA LYS A 23 5.55 -9.11 4.53
C LYS A 23 4.42 -10.10 4.20
N ASP A 24 4.76 -11.21 3.55
CA ASP A 24 3.79 -12.25 3.17
C ASP A 24 3.13 -12.92 4.39
N ASP A 25 3.80 -12.96 5.54
CA ASP A 25 3.26 -13.62 6.73
C ASP A 25 2.02 -12.91 7.28
N THR A 26 1.98 -11.57 7.22
CA THR A 26 0.91 -10.76 7.79
C THR A 26 0.10 -9.99 6.76
N HIS A 27 0.61 -9.84 5.53
CA HIS A 27 0.04 -8.97 4.49
C HIS A 27 -0.24 -7.55 4.96
N GLY A 28 0.55 -7.05 5.92
CA GLY A 28 0.44 -5.70 6.47
C GLY A 28 1.43 -4.72 5.85
N LEU A 29 1.20 -3.43 6.09
CA LEU A 29 2.12 -2.35 5.76
C LEU A 29 3.18 -2.21 6.86
N TYR A 30 4.44 -2.16 6.45
CA TYR A 30 5.60 -1.95 7.31
C TYR A 30 6.39 -0.73 6.86
N MET A 31 7.23 -0.22 7.76
CA MET A 31 8.11 0.90 7.50
C MET A 31 9.49 0.64 8.11
N ALA A 32 10.52 1.19 7.47
CA ALA A 32 11.86 1.21 8.00
C ALA A 32 12.52 2.57 7.70
N LEU A 33 13.39 3.01 8.59
CA LEU A 33 14.12 4.27 8.46
C LEU A 33 15.59 4.01 8.17
N SER A 34 16.19 4.88 7.37
CA SER A 34 17.62 4.86 7.09
C SER A 34 18.19 6.28 7.13
N ALA A 35 19.34 6.47 7.77
CA ALA A 35 20.05 7.74 7.73
C ALA A 35 20.92 7.90 6.46
N ASP A 36 21.33 6.78 5.86
CA ASP A 36 22.32 6.73 4.77
C ASP A 36 21.75 6.23 3.43
N GLY A 37 20.53 5.69 3.43
CA GLY A 37 19.88 5.10 2.26
C GLY A 37 20.33 3.66 1.95
N ASN A 38 21.23 3.07 2.74
CA ASN A 38 21.77 1.72 2.53
C ASN A 38 21.33 0.75 3.62
N SER A 39 21.37 1.18 4.88
CA SER A 39 21.01 0.36 6.03
C SER A 39 19.68 0.84 6.60
N PHE A 40 18.69 -0.05 6.62
CA PHE A 40 17.35 0.25 7.09
C PHE A 40 17.07 -0.45 8.42
N THR A 41 16.52 0.31 9.37
CA THR A 41 16.05 -0.23 10.66
C THR A 41 14.54 -0.21 10.69
N ASP A 42 13.95 -1.36 10.99
CA ASP A 42 12.52 -1.51 11.16
C ASP A 42 11.99 -0.53 12.21
N VAL A 43 10.88 0.14 11.90
CA VAL A 43 10.11 0.86 12.92
C VAL A 43 9.12 -0.09 13.59
N ASN A 44 8.52 0.34 14.70
CA ASN A 44 7.53 -0.45 15.44
C ASN A 44 8.01 -1.87 15.79
N ASN A 45 9.31 -2.01 16.08
CA ASN A 45 9.96 -3.27 16.46
C ASN A 45 9.71 -4.39 15.42
N GLY A 46 9.65 -4.04 14.13
CA GLY A 46 9.42 -4.99 13.04
C GLY A 46 8.01 -5.55 12.96
N LYS A 47 7.06 -4.96 13.70
CA LYS A 47 5.61 -5.26 13.64
C LYS A 47 4.92 -4.38 12.58
N PRO A 48 3.78 -4.82 12.02
CA PRO A 48 3.08 -4.04 11.01
C PRO A 48 2.64 -2.69 11.57
N ILE A 49 2.77 -1.64 10.76
CA ILE A 49 2.23 -0.30 11.05
C ILE A 49 0.71 -0.29 10.86
N ILE A 50 0.23 -0.95 9.80
CA ILE A 50 -1.19 -1.12 9.52
C ILE A 50 -1.42 -2.56 9.07
N ALA A 51 -2.37 -3.24 9.69
CA ALA A 51 -2.77 -4.59 9.29
C ALA A 51 -3.57 -4.54 7.98
N GLY A 52 -3.29 -5.43 7.02
CA GLY A 52 -3.91 -5.37 5.70
C GLY A 52 -5.42 -5.63 5.71
N ASP A 53 -5.90 -6.42 6.67
CA ASP A 53 -7.32 -6.77 6.87
C ASP A 53 -8.22 -5.58 7.24
N THR A 54 -7.61 -4.50 7.78
CA THR A 54 -8.31 -3.26 8.16
C THR A 54 -8.50 -2.28 7.01
N ILE A 55 -7.73 -2.38 5.92
CA ILE A 55 -7.70 -1.37 4.84
C ILE A 55 -7.98 -1.92 3.44
N ALA A 56 -7.99 -3.24 3.26
CA ALA A 56 -8.07 -3.91 1.96
C ALA A 56 -9.32 -4.80 1.85
N GLU A 57 -9.88 -4.92 0.65
CA GLU A 57 -11.01 -5.80 0.38
C GLU A 57 -10.59 -7.27 0.47
N GLN A 58 -9.42 -7.61 -0.08
CA GLN A 58 -8.84 -8.97 -0.06
C GLN A 58 -8.25 -9.37 1.29
N LYS A 59 -8.37 -8.49 2.30
CA LYS A 59 -7.83 -8.65 3.65
C LYS A 59 -6.31 -8.70 3.73
N GLY A 60 -5.61 -8.21 2.72
CA GLY A 60 -4.16 -8.11 2.68
C GLY A 60 -3.68 -7.10 1.64
N ILE A 61 -2.50 -6.54 1.86
CA ILE A 61 -1.85 -5.64 0.91
C ILE A 61 -0.51 -6.18 0.44
N ARG A 62 -0.04 -5.67 -0.71
CA ARG A 62 1.31 -5.87 -1.24
C ARG A 62 1.84 -4.62 -1.90
N ASP A 63 3.16 -4.61 -2.17
CA ASP A 63 3.86 -3.67 -3.04
C ASP A 63 3.55 -2.18 -2.75
N PRO A 64 3.73 -1.69 -1.51
CA PRO A 64 3.44 -0.30 -1.20
C PRO A 64 4.42 0.64 -1.89
N TYR A 65 3.88 1.71 -2.45
CA TYR A 65 4.63 2.85 -2.97
C TYR A 65 4.22 4.12 -2.23
N ILE A 66 5.19 4.92 -1.77
CA ILE A 66 4.95 6.20 -1.09
C ILE A 66 5.43 7.40 -1.89
N TYR A 67 4.62 8.46 -1.91
CA TYR A 67 4.95 9.73 -2.53
C TYR A 67 4.67 10.88 -1.57
N ARG A 68 5.63 11.81 -1.46
CA ARG A 68 5.44 13.10 -0.79
C ARG A 68 5.13 14.17 -1.83
N SER A 69 3.93 14.69 -1.80
CA SER A 69 3.42 15.66 -2.78
C SER A 69 3.87 17.09 -2.53
N PRO A 70 3.70 18.00 -3.51
CA PRO A 70 4.01 19.41 -3.35
C PRO A 70 3.15 20.12 -2.31
N ASP A 71 1.95 19.61 -1.99
CA ASP A 71 1.09 20.14 -0.93
C ASP A 71 1.52 19.67 0.48
N GLY A 72 2.64 18.93 0.60
CA GLY A 72 3.21 18.46 1.85
C GLY A 72 2.55 17.20 2.42
N MET A 73 1.54 16.66 1.73
CA MET A 73 0.89 15.40 2.09
C MET A 73 1.74 14.19 1.69
N PHE A 74 1.40 13.04 2.24
CA PHE A 74 1.92 11.74 1.85
C PHE A 74 0.80 10.90 1.27
N TYR A 75 1.10 10.23 0.16
CA TYR A 75 0.20 9.34 -0.54
C TYR A 75 0.82 7.95 -0.62
N LEU A 76 0.04 6.92 -0.32
CA LEU A 76 0.38 5.53 -0.57
C LEU A 76 -0.52 4.94 -1.64
N ALA A 77 0.06 4.09 -2.49
CA ALA A 77 -0.67 3.14 -3.30
C ALA A 77 -0.15 1.74 -2.98
N LEU A 78 -1.06 0.80 -2.74
CA LEU A 78 -0.74 -0.59 -2.45
C LEU A 78 -1.63 -1.49 -3.29
N THR A 79 -1.15 -2.67 -3.63
CA THR A 79 -1.97 -3.72 -4.25
C THR A 79 -2.93 -4.31 -3.21
N ASP A 80 -4.23 -4.38 -3.52
CA ASP A 80 -5.24 -5.07 -2.70
C ASP A 80 -5.21 -6.57 -3.01
N LEU A 81 -4.42 -7.32 -2.25
CA LEU A 81 -4.15 -8.73 -2.53
C LEU A 81 -3.67 -9.48 -1.28
N HIS A 82 -4.34 -10.60 -1.00
CA HIS A 82 -3.90 -11.56 0.02
C HIS A 82 -3.69 -12.94 -0.59
N ILE A 83 -2.47 -13.47 -0.43
CA ILE A 83 -1.99 -14.65 -1.15
C ILE A 83 -2.27 -15.95 -0.40
N TYR A 84 -2.45 -15.85 0.91
CA TYR A 84 -2.79 -16.97 1.79
C TYR A 84 -4.22 -16.90 2.34
N ALA A 85 -5.13 -16.20 1.66
CA ALA A 85 -6.39 -15.81 2.30
C ALA A 85 -7.30 -17.02 2.52
N GLN A 86 -7.22 -18.01 1.62
CA GLN A 86 -7.86 -19.30 1.82
C GLN A 86 -7.33 -20.03 3.05
N LYS A 87 -6.00 -20.09 3.19
CA LYS A 87 -5.33 -20.76 4.32
C LYS A 87 -5.66 -20.10 5.66
N GLN A 88 -5.88 -18.78 5.66
CA GLN A 88 -6.25 -18.01 6.84
C GLN A 88 -7.76 -17.89 7.06
N GLY A 89 -8.59 -18.54 6.21
CA GLY A 89 -10.04 -18.58 6.39
C GLY A 89 -10.79 -17.30 5.97
N TYR A 90 -10.13 -16.35 5.30
CA TYR A 90 -10.78 -15.13 4.79
C TYR A 90 -11.66 -15.38 3.56
N ARG A 91 -11.39 -16.46 2.80
CA ARG A 91 -12.21 -16.89 1.66
C ARG A 91 -12.10 -18.39 1.46
N THR A 92 -13.02 -18.99 0.70
CA THR A 92 -13.04 -20.45 0.44
C THR A 92 -12.18 -20.87 -0.75
N THR A 93 -11.78 -19.94 -1.61
CA THR A 93 -11.00 -20.21 -2.83
C THR A 93 -9.58 -19.65 -2.75
N GLN A 94 -8.62 -20.30 -3.40
CA GLN A 94 -7.28 -19.73 -3.53
C GLN A 94 -7.32 -18.43 -4.32
N TRP A 95 -8.03 -18.41 -5.45
CA TRP A 95 -8.34 -17.24 -6.27
C TRP A 95 -9.82 -17.25 -6.64
N GLU A 96 -10.42 -16.08 -6.81
CA GLU A 96 -11.81 -15.85 -7.25
C GLU A 96 -11.93 -15.85 -8.78
N ARG A 97 -10.81 -15.75 -9.49
CA ARG A 97 -10.69 -15.91 -10.94
C ARG A 97 -9.68 -16.99 -11.28
N ASP A 98 -9.76 -17.51 -12.50
CA ASP A 98 -8.87 -18.57 -12.98
C ASP A 98 -7.39 -18.19 -12.86
N GLY A 99 -6.61 -19.00 -12.14
CA GLY A 99 -5.22 -18.72 -11.88
C GLY A 99 -4.31 -18.91 -13.10
N LYS A 100 -4.74 -19.62 -14.14
CA LYS A 100 -3.95 -19.79 -15.37
C LYS A 100 -4.10 -18.57 -16.28
N ALA A 101 -5.31 -18.04 -16.39
CA ALA A 101 -5.62 -16.87 -17.20
C ALA A 101 -5.19 -15.55 -16.54
N TYR A 102 -5.24 -15.46 -15.21
CA TYR A 102 -5.02 -14.20 -14.49
C TYR A 102 -3.85 -14.22 -13.51
N GLY A 103 -3.17 -15.36 -13.33
CA GLY A 103 -2.10 -15.53 -12.35
C GLY A 103 -2.61 -15.31 -10.93
N TRP A 104 -2.34 -14.11 -10.40
CA TRP A 104 -2.90 -13.60 -9.15
C TRP A 104 -4.35 -13.19 -9.37
N GLY A 105 -5.25 -14.16 -9.51
CA GLY A 105 -6.64 -13.95 -9.96
C GLY A 105 -7.43 -12.89 -9.19
N ASN A 106 -7.02 -12.48 -8.00
CA ASN A 106 -7.71 -11.45 -7.22
C ASN A 106 -7.14 -10.04 -7.39
N ASN A 107 -6.02 -9.89 -8.09
CA ASN A 107 -5.35 -8.61 -8.29
C ASN A 107 -6.15 -7.71 -9.25
N ARG A 108 -7.08 -6.93 -8.68
CA ARG A 108 -8.01 -6.03 -9.39
C ARG A 108 -8.13 -4.67 -8.72
N GLY A 109 -7.53 -4.52 -7.54
CA GLY A 109 -7.78 -3.41 -6.64
C GLY A 109 -6.50 -2.77 -6.16
N LEU A 110 -6.59 -1.47 -5.88
CA LEU A 110 -5.56 -0.72 -5.19
C LEU A 110 -6.12 -0.17 -3.88
N VAL A 111 -5.34 -0.25 -2.82
CA VAL A 111 -5.58 0.53 -1.61
C VAL A 111 -4.84 1.86 -1.76
N LEU A 112 -5.58 2.96 -1.76
CA LEU A 112 -5.03 4.31 -1.85
C LEU A 112 -5.12 4.97 -0.48
N MET A 113 -4.02 5.51 0.03
CA MET A 113 -3.99 6.14 1.36
C MET A 113 -3.41 7.55 1.30
N LYS A 114 -3.83 8.39 2.24
CA LYS A 114 -3.37 9.78 2.37
C LYS A 114 -3.15 10.13 3.84
N SER A 115 -2.02 10.78 4.14
CA SER A 115 -1.64 11.24 5.48
C SER A 115 -0.93 12.60 5.45
N LYS A 116 -1.01 13.34 6.55
CA LYS A 116 -0.25 14.59 6.79
C LYS A 116 1.06 14.33 7.54
N ASP A 117 1.11 13.27 8.34
CA ASP A 117 2.10 13.09 9.41
C ASP A 117 2.70 11.68 9.45
N LEU A 118 2.35 10.81 8.48
CA LEU A 118 2.73 9.40 8.39
C LEU A 118 2.16 8.50 9.50
N ILE A 119 1.35 9.05 10.41
CA ILE A 119 0.77 8.33 11.55
C ILE A 119 -0.73 8.12 11.31
N HIS A 120 -1.44 9.20 10.98
CA HIS A 120 -2.89 9.17 10.75
C HIS A 120 -3.18 9.05 9.25
N TRP A 121 -3.87 7.99 8.86
CA TRP A 121 -4.14 7.67 7.47
C TRP A 121 -5.65 7.63 7.18
N SER A 122 -6.04 8.30 6.11
CA SER A 122 -7.30 7.99 5.41
C SER A 122 -7.00 7.00 4.29
N HIS A 123 -7.94 6.11 3.97
CA HIS A 123 -7.77 5.15 2.90
C HIS A 123 -9.06 4.97 2.07
N LYS A 124 -8.89 4.46 0.84
CA LYS A 124 -9.97 4.03 -0.04
C LYS A 124 -9.50 2.85 -0.89
N VAL A 125 -10.31 1.81 -0.99
CA VAL A 125 -10.11 0.74 -1.96
C VAL A 125 -10.68 1.18 -3.31
N LEU A 126 -9.85 1.18 -4.35
CA LEU A 126 -10.26 1.37 -5.74
C LEU A 126 -10.29 0.01 -6.44
N ARG A 127 -11.49 -0.48 -6.69
CA ARG A 127 -11.73 -1.63 -7.57
C ARG A 127 -11.67 -1.17 -9.03
N VAL A 128 -10.52 -1.37 -9.67
CA VAL A 128 -10.24 -0.86 -11.02
C VAL A 128 -11.20 -1.50 -12.02
N ASP A 129 -11.42 -2.81 -11.89
CA ASP A 129 -12.36 -3.59 -12.69
C ASP A 129 -13.82 -3.11 -12.60
N ARG A 130 -14.18 -2.42 -11.51
CA ARG A 130 -15.53 -1.87 -11.32
C ARG A 130 -15.62 -0.38 -11.68
N ALA A 131 -14.52 0.35 -11.53
CA ALA A 131 -14.47 1.78 -11.80
C ALA A 131 -14.41 2.09 -13.30
N PHE A 132 -13.83 1.18 -14.10
CA PHE A 132 -13.60 1.35 -15.53
C PHE A 132 -14.10 0.11 -16.28
N PRO A 133 -15.26 0.17 -16.98
CA PRO A 133 -15.86 -0.98 -17.66
C PRO A 133 -14.92 -1.66 -18.67
N GLU A 134 -14.08 -0.89 -19.34
CA GLU A 134 -13.08 -1.36 -20.29
C GLU A 134 -11.93 -2.15 -19.64
N LEU A 135 -11.81 -2.09 -18.30
CA LEU A 135 -10.83 -2.81 -17.50
C LEU A 135 -11.45 -3.93 -16.66
N THR A 136 -12.66 -4.40 -16.99
CA THR A 136 -13.34 -5.49 -16.25
C THR A 136 -12.44 -6.74 -16.12
N ASP A 137 -11.67 -7.04 -17.17
CA ASP A 137 -10.76 -8.20 -17.21
C ASP A 137 -9.31 -7.87 -16.79
N ILE A 138 -9.08 -6.74 -16.09
CA ILE A 138 -7.73 -6.37 -15.64
C ILE A 138 -7.10 -7.47 -14.78
N GLY A 139 -5.83 -7.75 -15.05
CA GLY A 139 -5.02 -8.75 -14.34
C GLY A 139 -3.53 -8.50 -14.53
N CYS A 140 -2.72 -9.39 -13.99
CA CYS A 140 -1.25 -9.29 -14.04
C CYS A 140 -0.58 -10.50 -14.72
N ALA A 141 -1.35 -11.26 -15.50
CA ALA A 141 -0.88 -12.34 -16.34
C ALA A 141 -0.96 -11.94 -17.81
#